data_AF-A0A1H3VFM6-F1
#
_entry.id   AF-A0A1H3VFM6-F1
#
_cell.length_a   1.000
_cell.length_b   1.000
_cell.length_c   1.000
_cell.angle_alpha   90.00
_cell.angle_beta   90.00
_cell.angle_gamma   90.00
#
_symmetry.space_group_name_H-M   'P 1'
#
loop_
_entity.id
_entity.type
_entity.pdbx_description
1 polymer ?
#
loop_
_entity_poly.entity_id
_entity_poly.type
_entity_poly.pdbx_seq_one_letter_code
_entity_poly.pdbx_strand_id
1 'polypeptide(L)'
;MENPVITLTPEAFVVISQHTHRLALYVQREIFPLNSLMCHFLENERELYAAVSDSHDNLPNLAHRVVSFLSAYVRIHDSRSMERDILDCIERCLRRRES
;
A
#
# COMPACT_ATOMS: atom_id res chain seq x y z
N MET A 1 6.07 19.46 7.85
CA MET A 1 5.31 18.89 6.71
C MET A 1 4.43 17.79 7.29
N GLU A 2 3.13 17.81 7.02
CA GLU A 2 2.21 16.77 7.48
C GLU A 2 2.37 15.50 6.65
N ASN A 3 2.06 14.34 7.25
CA ASN A 3 2.04 13.06 6.55
C ASN A 3 0.98 13.07 5.41
N PRO A 4 1.17 12.27 4.35
CA PRO A 4 0.16 12.09 3.31
C PRO A 4 -1.13 11.49 3.90
N VAL A 5 -2.27 11.88 3.33
CA VAL A 5 -3.59 11.40 3.76
C VAL A 5 -3.89 10.06 3.09
N ILE A 6 -4.20 9.03 3.87
CA ILE A 6 -4.65 7.74 3.33
C ILE A 6 -6.18 7.75 3.20
N THR A 7 -6.67 7.49 1.99
CA THR A 7 -8.09 7.32 1.70
C THR A 7 -8.35 5.90 1.18
N LEU A 8 -9.26 5.19 1.85
CA LEU A 8 -9.66 3.84 1.46
C LEU A 8 -10.67 3.89 0.31
N THR A 9 -10.48 3.12 -0.76
CA THR A 9 -11.51 2.87 -1.77
C THR A 9 -11.95 1.41 -1.76
N PRO A 10 -13.08 1.05 -2.41
CA PRO A 10 -13.55 -0.32 -2.48
C PRO A 10 -12.57 -1.29 -3.18
N GLU A 11 -11.88 -0.85 -4.24
CA GLU A 11 -10.98 -1.71 -5.02
C GLU A 11 -9.48 -1.55 -4.70
N ALA A 12 -9.09 -0.47 -4.00
CA ALA A 12 -7.69 -0.08 -3.76
C ALA A 12 -7.51 0.74 -2.46
N PHE A 13 -6.26 1.02 -2.08
CA PHE A 13 -5.95 2.07 -1.10
C PHE A 13 -5.31 3.25 -1.81
N VAL A 14 -5.83 4.45 -1.60
CA VAL A 14 -5.27 5.67 -2.19
C VAL A 14 -4.43 6.36 -1.12
N VAL A 15 -3.12 6.45 -1.34
CA VAL A 15 -2.22 7.26 -0.51
C VAL A 15 -2.09 8.62 -1.21
N ILE A 16 -2.84 9.61 -0.74
CA ILE A 16 -2.86 10.95 -1.35
C ILE A 16 -1.73 11.78 -0.76
N SER A 17 -0.71 12.05 -1.57
CA SER A 17 0.35 13.00 -1.27
C SER A 17 -0.01 14.37 -1.86
N GLN A 18 -0.40 15.29 -0.97
CA GLN A 18 -0.47 16.76 -1.14
C GLN A 18 -0.56 17.33 -2.58
N HIS A 19 -1.72 17.95 -2.84
CA HIS A 19 -2.05 18.96 -3.85
C HIS A 19 -1.76 18.71 -5.35
N THR A 20 -0.93 17.75 -5.76
CA THR A 20 -0.72 17.43 -7.19
C THR A 20 -0.40 15.97 -7.51
N HIS A 21 -0.13 15.09 -6.53
CA HIS A 21 0.27 13.69 -6.78
C HIS A 21 -0.64 12.68 -6.09
N ARG A 22 -1.50 11.99 -6.86
CA ARG A 22 -2.34 10.92 -6.34
C ARG A 22 -1.62 9.59 -6.51
N LEU A 23 -1.17 8.98 -5.42
CA LEU A 23 -0.62 7.63 -5.42
C LEU A 23 -1.71 6.64 -5.01
N ALA A 24 -1.95 5.62 -5.82
CA ALA A 24 -2.85 4.52 -5.50
C ALA A 24 -2.03 3.23 -5.32
N LEU A 25 -2.45 2.41 -4.36
CA LEU A 25 -1.87 1.14 -4.01
C LEU A 25 -2.91 0.04 -4.20
N TYR A 26 -2.54 -0.98 -4.97
CA TYR A 26 -3.38 -2.14 -5.24
C TYR A 26 -2.73 -3.38 -4.67
N VAL A 27 -3.45 -4.06 -3.77
CA VAL A 27 -3.02 -5.36 -3.23
C VAL A 27 -3.54 -6.46 -4.15
N GLN A 28 -2.65 -7.30 -4.63
CA GLN A 28 -2.94 -8.48 -5.44
C GLN A 28 -2.44 -9.72 -4.71
N ARG A 29 -3.23 -10.80 -4.72
CA ARG A 29 -2.80 -12.10 -4.26
C ARG A 29 -2.23 -12.88 -5.42
N GLU A 30 -1.03 -13.39 -5.24
CA GLU A 30 -0.33 -14.23 -6.20
C GLU A 30 -0.23 -15.63 -5.60
N ILE A 31 -1.06 -16.54 -6.11
CA ILE A 31 -1.27 -17.87 -5.52
C ILE A 31 -0.08 -18.80 -5.81
N PHE A 32 0.63 -18.58 -6.92
CA PHE A 32 1.76 -19.39 -7.37
C PHE A 32 2.96 -18.49 -7.71
N PRO A 33 4.20 -18.81 -7.32
CA PRO A 33 4.64 -20.06 -6.68
C PRO A 33 4.65 -20.07 -5.14
N LEU A 34 4.44 -18.93 -4.47
CA LEU A 34 4.75 -18.79 -3.03
C LEU A 34 3.61 -18.24 -2.15
N ASN A 35 2.36 -18.19 -2.65
CA ASN A 35 1.24 -17.54 -1.95
C ASN A 35 1.67 -16.17 -1.39
N SER A 36 2.04 -15.27 -2.29
CA SER A 36 2.50 -13.92 -1.99
C SER A 36 1.37 -12.91 -2.10
N LEU A 37 1.53 -11.81 -1.38
CA LEU A 37 0.79 -10.57 -1.64
C LEU A 37 1.73 -9.59 -2.32
N MET A 38 1.25 -8.95 -3.37
CA MET A 38 1.97 -7.93 -4.12
C MET A 38 1.19 -6.63 -4.08
N CYS A 39 1.88 -5.53 -3.78
CA CYS A 39 1.33 -4.18 -3.77
C CYS A 39 1.90 -3.41 -4.96
N HIS A 40 1.03 -3.03 -5.90
CA HIS A 40 1.36 -2.20 -7.06
C HIS A 40 1.05 -0.74 -6.80
N PHE A 41 1.83 0.15 -7.40
CA PHE A 41 1.68 1.60 -7.23
C PHE A 41 1.31 2.27 -8.55
N LEU A 42 0.29 3.12 -8.52
CA LEU A 42 -0.10 3.99 -9.63
C LEU A 42 0.03 5.45 -9.19
N GLU A 43 0.72 6.27 -9.97
CA GLU A 43 0.72 7.72 -9.81
C GLU A 43 -0.18 8.33 -10.89
N ASN A 44 -1.19 9.10 -10.49
CA ASN A 44 -2.14 9.74 -11.41
C ASN A 44 -2.70 8.74 -12.44
N GLU A 45 -3.10 7.56 -11.96
CA GLU A 45 -3.64 6.43 -12.75
C GLU A 45 -2.64 5.73 -13.68
N ARG A 46 -1.35 6.08 -13.62
CA ARG A 46 -0.28 5.42 -14.39
C ARG A 46 0.57 4.53 -13.50
N GLU A 47 0.85 3.31 -13.93
CA GLU A 47 1.72 2.40 -13.20
C GLU A 47 3.13 2.97 -13.03
N LEU A 48 3.65 2.90 -11.82
CA LEU A 48 5.04 3.27 -11.52
C LEU A 48 6.04 2.14 -11.85
N TYR A 49 5.58 1.02 -12.41
CA TYR A 49 6.38 -0.21 -12.61
C TYR A 49 7.16 -0.62 -11.35
N ALA A 50 6.59 -0.31 -10.19
CA ALA A 50 7.13 -0.64 -8.88
C ALA A 50 6.13 -1.55 -8.17
N ALA A 51 6.66 -2.54 -7.46
CA ALA A 51 5.87 -3.41 -6.61
C ALA A 51 6.66 -3.78 -5.36
N VAL A 52 5.93 -3.94 -4.25
CA VAL A 52 6.47 -4.57 -3.04
C VAL A 52 5.66 -5.83 -2.78
N SER A 53 6.34 -6.94 -2.52
CA SER A 53 5.69 -8.23 -2.34
C SER A 53 6.21 -8.94 -1.10
N ASP A 54 5.33 -9.58 -0.35
CA ASP A 54 5.70 -10.40 0.80
C ASP A 54 4.86 -11.67 0.88
N SER A 55 5.21 -12.56 1.81
CA SER A 55 4.37 -13.72 2.09
C SER A 55 2.99 -13.25 2.58
N HIS A 56 1.93 -13.96 2.16
CA HIS A 56 0.58 -13.71 2.63
C HIS A 56 0.45 -13.76 4.16
N ASP A 57 1.27 -14.58 4.82
CA ASP A 57 1.24 -14.75 6.27
C ASP A 57 1.99 -13.65 7.04
N ASN A 58 2.61 -12.70 6.33
CA ASN A 58 3.44 -11.63 6.92
C ASN A 58 2.98 -10.23 6.50
N LEU A 59 1.70 -9.92 6.77
CA LEU A 59 1.12 -8.61 6.51
C LEU A 59 1.87 -7.44 7.17
N PRO A 60 2.38 -7.56 8.43
CA PRO A 60 3.17 -6.49 9.03
C PRO A 60 4.45 -6.15 8.25
N ASN A 61 5.14 -7.16 7.72
CA ASN A 61 6.34 -6.91 6.91
C ASN A 61 5.99 -6.31 5.55
N LEU A 62 4.87 -6.73 4.94
CA LEU A 62 4.37 -6.09 3.72
C LEU A 62 4.07 -4.60 3.96
N ALA A 63 3.38 -4.26 5.06
CA ALA A 63 3.08 -2.88 5.43
C ALA A 63 4.36 -2.06 5.66
N HIS A 64 5.35 -2.62 6.38
CA HIS A 64 6.66 -2.00 6.57
C HIS A 64 7.35 -1.69 5.24
N ARG A 65 7.37 -2.65 4.30
CA ARG A 65 7.99 -2.48 2.98
C ARG A 65 7.26 -1.45 2.12
N VAL A 66 5.93 -1.41 2.18
CA VAL A 66 5.12 -0.35 1.57
C VAL A 66 5.53 1.00 2.12
N VAL A 67 5.57 1.18 3.45
CA VAL A 67 5.94 2.46 4.06
C VAL A 67 7.38 2.86 3.76
N SER A 68 8.31 1.91 3.70
CA SER A 68 9.69 2.18 3.29
C SER A 68 9.75 2.71 1.86
N PHE A 69 8.99 2.12 0.93
CA PHE A 69 8.88 2.61 -0.44
C PHE A 69 8.28 4.02 -0.48
N LEU A 70 7.15 4.22 0.20
CA LEU A 70 6.47 5.52 0.26
C LEU A 70 7.35 6.60 0.90
N SER A 71 8.16 6.24 1.89
CA SER A 71 9.06 7.18 2.57
C SER A 71 10.15 7.68 1.61
N ALA A 72 10.64 6.81 0.73
CA ALA A 72 11.57 7.17 -0.32
C ALA A 72 10.91 8.00 -1.45
N TYR A 73 9.63 7.74 -1.75
CA TYR A 73 8.92 8.35 -2.87
C TYR A 73 8.26 9.71 -2.54
N VAL A 74 7.53 9.82 -1.43
CA VAL A 74 6.69 11.00 -1.07
C VAL A 74 7.06 11.65 0.27
N ARG A 75 8.19 11.24 0.89
CA ARG A 75 8.69 11.79 2.17
C ARG A 75 7.66 11.71 3.30
N ILE A 76 7.64 10.58 4.00
CA ILE A 76 6.83 10.38 5.21
C ILE A 76 7.61 10.85 6.44
N HIS A 77 6.94 11.52 7.37
CA HIS A 77 7.55 12.01 8.61
C HIS A 77 7.32 11.07 9.80
N ASP A 78 6.10 10.54 9.96
CA ASP A 78 5.78 9.52 10.97
C ASP A 78 5.49 8.17 10.28
N SER A 79 6.56 7.39 10.11
CA SER A 79 6.49 6.07 9.47
C SER A 79 5.74 5.05 10.32
N ARG A 80 5.79 5.14 11.66
CA ARG A 80 5.12 4.18 12.55
C ARG A 80 3.61 4.31 12.49
N SER A 81 3.09 5.54 12.46
CA SER A 81 1.64 5.72 12.26
C SER A 81 1.22 5.23 10.89
N MET A 82 2.00 5.56 9.85
CA MET A 82 1.72 5.13 8.49
C MET A 82 1.73 3.60 8.34
N GLU A 83 2.64 2.89 9.03
CA GLU A 83 2.69 1.41 9.00
C GLU A 83 1.42 0.79 9.54
N ARG A 84 0.88 1.32 10.65
CA ARG A 84 -0.39 0.86 11.21
C ARG A 84 -1.54 1.14 10.26
N ASP A 85 -1.60 2.35 9.70
CA ASP A 85 -2.67 2.73 8.79
C ASP A 85 -2.65 1.85 7.54
N ILE A 86 -1.48 1.61 6.95
CA ILE A 86 -1.30 0.73 5.78
C ILE A 86 -1.62 -0.73 6.12
N LEU A 87 -1.26 -1.22 7.30
CA LEU A 87 -1.62 -2.58 7.74
C LEU A 87 -3.15 -2.74 7.83
N ASP A 88 -3.81 -1.82 8.53
CA ASP A 88 -5.28 -1.80 8.67
C ASP A 88 -5.97 -1.72 7.31
N CYS A 89 -5.40 -0.95 6.38
CA CYS A 89 -5.81 -0.95 4.98
C CYS A 89 -5.72 -2.37 4.42
N ILE A 90 -4.50 -2.93 4.29
CA ILE A 90 -4.25 -4.23 3.66
C ILE A 90 -5.22 -5.30 4.17
N GLU A 91 -5.39 -5.42 5.48
CA GLU A 91 -6.33 -6.37 6.10
C GLU A 91 -7.77 -6.19 5.62
N ARG A 92 -8.27 -4.95 5.55
CA ARG A 92 -9.64 -4.65 5.08
C ARG A 92 -9.84 -5.01 3.60
N CYS A 93 -8.82 -4.82 2.75
CA CYS A 93 -8.92 -5.22 1.33
C CYS A 93 -9.03 -6.73 1.19
N LEU A 94 -8.20 -7.47 1.94
CA LEU A 94 -8.18 -8.92 1.88
C LEU A 94 -9.52 -9.51 2.33
N ARG A 95 -10.05 -9.06 3.48
CA ARG A 95 -11.36 -9.52 3.99
C ARG A 95 -12.52 -9.29 3.01
N ARG A 96 -12.53 -8.14 2.31
CA ARG A 96 -13.58 -7.83 1.33
C ARG A 96 -13.56 -8.73 0.09
N ARG A 97 -12.38 -9.24 -0.30
CA ARG A 97 -12.24 -10.13 -1.46
C ARG A 97 -12.58 -11.58 -1.15
N GLU A 98 -12.68 -11.92 0.12
CA GLU A 98 -13.09 -13.25 0.61
C GLU A 98 -14.59 -13.34 0.90
N SER A 99 -15.32 -12.21 0.85
CA SER A 99 -16.79 -12.12 1.03
C SER A 99 -17.51 -12.16 -0.31
#